data_AF-A0A3D4SW74-F1
#
_entry.id   AF-A0A3D4SW74-F1
#
_cell.length_a   1.000
_cell.length_b   1.000
_cell.length_c   1.000
_cell.angle_alpha   90.00
_cell.angle_beta   90.00
_cell.angle_gamma   90.00
#
_symmetry.space_group_name_H-M   'P 1'
#
loop_
_entity.id
_entity.type
_entity.pdbx_description
1 polymer ?
#
loop_
_entity_poly.entity_id
_entity_poly.type
_entity_poly.pdbx_seq_one_letter_code
_entity_poly.pdbx_strand_id
1 'polypeptide(L)'
;TSDTEVRGLAQVRDADESVEVIVVQRRGDTIYALPHVRELAGKPLDGMLELDPGDARRLAQCSVRLPAWVAASEAQLLELEKDGQESWQASPWLKGVLPLVLDESFQRRLGDWHITYERQRGLLCERVKR
;
A
#
# COMPACT_ATOMS: atom_id res chain seq x y z
N THR A 1 52.78 -9.76 -15.60
CA THR A 1 52.06 -10.01 -14.33
C THR A 1 51.06 -8.87 -14.18
N SER A 2 49.75 -9.02 -14.23
CA SER A 2 48.86 -10.15 -14.46
C SER A 2 47.56 -9.61 -15.07
N ASP A 3 46.95 -10.46 -15.88
CA ASP A 3 45.57 -10.42 -16.38
C ASP A 3 44.55 -10.40 -15.22
N THR A 4 43.36 -9.82 -15.43
CA THR A 4 42.03 -10.43 -15.20
C THR A 4 40.96 -9.35 -15.03
N GLU A 5 40.16 -9.17 -16.09
CA GLU A 5 38.79 -8.66 -16.01
C GLU A 5 37.92 -9.61 -15.15
N VAL A 6 37.05 -9.06 -14.29
CA VAL A 6 35.77 -9.73 -13.97
C VAL A 6 34.64 -8.74 -14.16
N ARG A 7 33.92 -8.95 -15.26
CA ARG A 7 32.57 -8.45 -15.52
C ARG A 7 31.59 -9.05 -14.51
N GLY A 8 30.69 -8.21 -14.01
CA GLY A 8 29.36 -8.61 -13.52
C GLY A 8 28.39 -7.49 -13.93
N LEU A 9 27.95 -7.45 -15.18
CA LEU A 9 26.64 -7.97 -15.59
C LEU A 9 25.47 -7.44 -14.75
N ALA A 10 24.85 -6.39 -15.30
CA ALA A 10 23.43 -6.05 -15.26
C ALA A 10 22.72 -5.97 -13.89
N GLN A 11 22.24 -4.76 -13.57
CA GLN A 11 20.88 -4.66 -13.02
C GLN A 11 20.17 -3.45 -13.63
N VAL A 12 19.54 -3.75 -14.76
CA VAL A 12 18.31 -3.16 -15.28
C VAL A 12 17.61 -2.24 -14.27
N ARG A 13 17.69 -0.91 -14.44
CA ARG A 13 16.80 0.05 -13.74
C ARG A 13 15.44 0.18 -14.45
N ASP A 14 14.90 -0.94 -14.94
CA ASP A 14 13.52 -1.07 -15.43
C ASP A 14 12.62 -1.77 -14.41
N ALA A 15 12.90 -1.58 -13.11
CA ALA A 15 11.97 -1.91 -12.04
C ALA A 15 11.43 -0.60 -11.47
N ASP A 16 10.35 -0.10 -12.09
CA ASP A 16 9.20 0.53 -11.44
C ASP A 16 9.51 1.20 -10.07
N GLU A 17 9.58 2.53 -10.03
CA GLU A 17 9.49 3.32 -8.78
C GLU A 17 8.09 3.24 -8.15
N SER A 18 7.49 2.06 -8.12
CA SER A 18 6.18 1.79 -7.52
C SER A 18 6.29 1.77 -5.99
N VAL A 19 5.31 2.34 -5.32
CA VAL A 19 5.20 2.31 -3.86
C VAL A 19 4.43 1.05 -3.46
N GLU A 20 4.98 0.26 -2.54
CA GLU A 20 4.23 -0.83 -1.94
C GLU A 20 3.24 -0.27 -0.92
N VAL A 21 1.97 -0.64 -1.05
CA VAL A 21 0.89 -0.20 -0.17
C VAL A 21 0.00 -1.36 0.23
N ILE A 22 -0.59 -1.31 1.42
CA ILE A 22 -1.62 -2.27 1.84
C ILE A 22 -2.98 -1.66 1.59
N VAL A 23 -3.82 -2.31 0.79
CA VAL A 23 -5.18 -1.83 0.55
C VAL A 23 -6.07 -2.17 1.73
N VAL A 24 -6.71 -1.13 2.29
CA VAL A 24 -7.66 -1.24 3.39
C VAL A 24 -8.89 -0.39 3.11
N GLN A 25 -9.94 -0.60 3.88
CA GLN A 25 -11.20 0.11 3.73
C GLN A 25 -11.53 0.88 5.01
N ARG A 26 -11.84 2.18 4.86
CA ARG A 26 -12.46 2.98 5.91
C ARG A 26 -13.97 2.80 5.85
N ARG A 27 -14.58 2.52 7.01
CA ARG A 27 -16.04 2.49 7.22
C ARG A 27 -16.35 3.36 8.42
N GLY A 28 -17.07 4.45 8.22
CA GLY A 28 -17.12 5.54 9.20
C GLY A 28 -15.71 6.06 9.51
N ASP A 29 -15.34 6.06 10.80
CA ASP A 29 -14.04 6.56 11.28
C ASP A 29 -13.02 5.45 11.54
N THR A 30 -13.27 4.21 11.09
CA THR A 30 -12.46 3.04 11.44
C THR A 30 -11.93 2.33 10.20
N ILE A 31 -10.68 1.89 10.25
CA ILE A 31 -10.02 1.12 9.20
C ILE A 31 -10.24 -0.38 9.41
N TYR A 32 -10.63 -1.07 8.34
CA TYR A 32 -10.84 -2.51 8.28
C TYR A 32 -10.10 -3.13 7.10
N ALA A 33 -9.87 -4.43 7.16
CA ALA A 33 -9.41 -5.20 6.01
C ALA A 33 -10.48 -5.22 4.90
N LEU A 34 -10.05 -5.55 3.68
CA LEU A 34 -10.96 -5.77 2.57
C LEU A 34 -11.93 -6.94 2.85
N PRO A 35 -13.20 -6.91 2.39
CA PRO A 35 -14.21 -7.90 2.75
C PRO A 35 -13.86 -9.37 2.42
N HIS A 36 -12.95 -9.58 1.48
CA HIS A 36 -12.52 -10.92 1.09
C HIS A 36 -11.47 -11.53 2.03
N VAL A 37 -10.90 -10.74 2.96
CA VAL A 37 -10.00 -11.20 4.03
C VAL A 37 -10.85 -11.60 5.23
N ARG A 38 -11.47 -12.77 5.13
CA ARG A 38 -12.52 -13.22 6.07
C ARG A 38 -12.03 -13.35 7.51
N GLU A 39 -10.75 -13.65 7.69
CA GLU A 39 -10.08 -13.82 8.96
C GLU A 39 -9.99 -12.51 9.76
N LEU A 40 -10.09 -11.37 9.08
CA LEU A 40 -10.07 -10.03 9.67
C LEU A 40 -11.45 -9.35 9.64
N ALA A 41 -12.51 -10.07 9.27
CA ALA A 41 -13.84 -9.50 9.12
C ALA A 41 -14.32 -8.85 10.43
N GLY A 42 -14.65 -7.55 10.36
CA GLY A 42 -15.18 -6.79 11.49
C GLY A 42 -14.16 -6.39 12.55
N LYS A 43 -12.87 -6.71 12.36
CA LYS A 43 -11.80 -6.29 13.27
C LYS A 43 -11.28 -4.89 12.87
N PRO A 44 -11.29 -3.90 13.78
CA PRO A 44 -10.58 -2.64 13.59
C PRO A 44 -9.08 -2.88 13.44
N LEU A 45 -8.42 -2.08 12.60
CA LEU A 45 -6.97 -2.17 12.32
C LEU A 45 -6.21 -0.88 12.66
N ASP A 46 -6.88 0.07 13.30
CA ASP A 46 -6.40 1.39 13.70
C ASP A 46 -6.77 1.69 15.17
N GLY A 47 -6.28 2.82 15.69
CA GLY A 47 -6.62 3.30 17.04
C GLY A 47 -6.05 2.46 18.20
N MET A 48 -5.05 1.62 17.92
CA MET A 48 -4.40 0.74 18.89
C MET A 48 -2.89 0.99 18.93
N LEU A 49 -2.22 0.55 19.99
CA LEU A 49 -0.76 0.69 20.14
C LEU A 49 0.02 -0.32 19.29
N GLU A 50 -0.50 -1.54 19.14
CA GLU A 50 0.13 -2.61 18.39
C GLU A 50 -0.95 -3.50 17.76
N LEU A 51 -0.73 -3.92 16.52
CA LEU A 51 -1.62 -4.86 15.82
C LEU A 51 -1.17 -6.29 16.12
N ASP A 52 -2.12 -7.21 16.38
CA ASP A 52 -1.81 -8.62 16.61
C ASP A 52 -0.92 -9.17 15.48
N PRO A 53 0.19 -9.89 15.77
CA PRO A 53 1.12 -10.36 14.74
C PRO A 53 0.47 -11.26 13.67
N GLY A 54 -0.52 -12.07 14.06
CA GLY A 54 -1.28 -12.91 13.13
C GLY A 54 -2.18 -12.07 12.21
N ASP A 55 -2.81 -11.04 12.77
CA ASP A 55 -3.63 -10.11 12.00
C ASP A 55 -2.79 -9.23 11.06
N ALA A 56 -1.64 -8.74 11.52
CA ALA A 56 -0.69 -8.01 10.69
C ALA A 56 -0.17 -8.86 9.52
N ARG A 57 0.15 -10.13 9.77
CA ARG A 57 0.59 -11.07 8.72
C ARG A 57 -0.50 -11.34 7.69
N ARG A 58 -1.76 -11.44 8.11
CA ARG A 58 -2.91 -11.58 7.18
C ARG A 58 -3.11 -10.31 6.38
N LEU A 59 -3.00 -9.16 7.02
CA LEU A 59 -3.17 -7.87 6.39
C LEU A 59 -2.10 -7.59 5.34
N ALA A 60 -0.85 -7.99 5.59
CA ALA A 60 0.25 -7.88 4.62
C ALA A 60 -0.02 -8.61 3.29
N GLN A 61 -0.93 -9.59 3.26
CA GLN A 61 -1.35 -10.27 2.03
C GLN A 61 -2.21 -9.38 1.11
N CYS A 62 -2.65 -8.21 1.60
CA CYS A 62 -3.36 -7.19 0.84
C CYS A 62 -2.41 -6.16 0.21
N SER A 63 -1.11 -6.48 0.18
CA SER A 63 -0.11 -5.65 -0.48
C SER A 63 -0.35 -5.58 -1.98
N VAL A 64 -0.28 -4.37 -2.52
CA VAL A 64 -0.32 -4.06 -3.95
C VAL A 64 0.75 -3.04 -4.28
N ARG A 65 1.17 -3.02 -5.55
CA ARG A 65 2.07 -1.99 -6.05
C ARG A 65 1.27 -0.83 -6.63
N LEU A 66 1.38 0.33 -5.98
CA LEU A 66 0.87 1.58 -6.51
C LEU A 66 1.85 2.09 -7.59
N PRO A 67 1.40 2.32 -8.83
CA PRO A 67 2.32 2.76 -9.88
C PRO A 67 3.00 4.08 -9.53
N ALA A 68 4.29 4.21 -9.88
CA ALA A 68 5.11 5.39 -9.58
C ALA A 68 4.46 6.72 -9.98
N TRP A 69 3.83 6.72 -11.16
CA TRP A 69 3.16 7.88 -11.74
C TRP A 69 1.90 8.32 -10.98
N VAL A 70 1.36 7.47 -10.10
CA VAL A 70 0.24 7.82 -9.21
C VAL A 70 0.74 8.55 -7.97
N ALA A 71 1.87 8.15 -7.41
CA ALA A 71 2.50 8.73 -6.22
C ALA A 71 3.78 9.51 -6.58
N ALA A 72 3.76 10.23 -7.70
CA ALA A 72 4.95 10.85 -8.27
C ALA A 72 5.38 12.14 -7.55
N SER A 73 4.47 12.79 -6.83
CA SER A 73 4.76 14.02 -6.09
C SER A 73 4.88 13.78 -4.59
N GLU A 74 5.74 14.56 -3.93
CA GLU A 74 5.86 14.55 -2.46
C GLU A 74 4.51 14.80 -1.77
N ALA A 75 3.66 15.64 -2.36
CA ALA A 75 2.32 15.91 -1.83
C ALA A 75 1.43 14.66 -1.80
N GLN A 76 1.52 13.80 -2.82
CA GLN A 76 0.76 12.55 -2.87
C GLN A 76 1.32 11.51 -1.89
N LEU A 77 2.64 11.41 -1.77
CA LEU A 77 3.27 10.56 -0.76
C LEU A 77 2.88 10.99 0.65
N LEU A 78 2.97 12.28 0.95
CA LEU A 78 2.58 12.85 2.24
C LEU A 78 1.08 12.62 2.52
N GLU A 79 0.23 12.63 1.50
CA GLU A 79 -1.19 12.30 1.66
C GLU A 79 -1.42 10.83 2.06
N LEU A 80 -0.65 9.89 1.51
CA LEU A 80 -0.67 8.49 1.94
C LEU A 80 -0.11 8.32 3.36
N GLU A 81 1.00 9.01 3.68
CA GLU A 81 1.64 8.94 4.99
C GLU A 81 0.73 9.42 6.13
N LYS A 82 -0.18 10.37 5.86
CA LYS A 82 -1.18 10.84 6.85
C LYS A 82 -2.14 9.74 7.31
N ASP A 83 -2.35 8.71 6.50
CA ASP A 83 -3.15 7.55 6.90
C ASP A 83 -2.32 6.47 7.61
N GLY A 84 -1.01 6.67 7.73
CA GLY A 84 -0.09 5.75 8.40
C GLY A 84 -0.53 5.39 9.81
N GLN A 85 -0.36 4.12 10.17
CA GLN A 85 -0.73 3.58 11.47
C GLN A 85 0.53 3.23 12.26
N GLU A 86 0.72 3.87 13.42
CA GLU A 86 1.88 3.61 14.28
C GLU A 86 1.94 2.13 14.72
N SER A 87 0.78 1.54 15.03
CA SER A 87 0.65 0.12 15.39
C SER A 87 1.16 -0.84 14.32
N TRP A 88 1.16 -0.43 13.05
CA TRP A 88 1.69 -1.25 11.96
C TRP A 88 3.21 -1.22 11.92
N GLN A 89 3.82 -0.08 12.32
CA GLN A 89 5.27 0.08 12.31
C GLN A 89 5.99 -0.76 13.39
N ALA A 90 5.26 -1.19 14.42
CA ALA A 90 5.71 -2.18 15.39
C ALA A 90 5.78 -3.61 14.81
N SER A 91 5.02 -3.90 13.76
CA SER A 91 4.95 -5.23 13.16
C SER A 91 6.03 -5.45 12.10
N PRO A 92 6.81 -6.55 12.17
CA PRO A 92 7.79 -6.87 11.13
C PRO A 92 7.17 -7.15 9.75
N TRP A 93 5.85 -7.39 9.67
CA TRP A 93 5.14 -7.65 8.41
C TRP A 93 4.65 -6.38 7.70
N LEU A 94 4.52 -5.26 8.43
CA LEU A 94 3.90 -4.03 7.91
C LEU A 94 4.82 -2.81 8.04
N LYS A 95 5.92 -2.93 8.78
CA LYS A 95 6.89 -1.85 8.95
C LYS A 95 7.40 -1.34 7.60
N GLY A 96 7.34 -0.03 7.41
CA GLY A 96 7.76 0.65 6.19
C GLY A 96 6.73 0.67 5.06
N VAL A 97 5.57 0.02 5.24
CA VAL A 97 4.49 0.02 4.23
C VAL A 97 3.39 0.99 4.65
N LEU A 98 2.81 1.69 3.68
CA LEU A 98 1.71 2.63 3.90
C LEU A 98 0.34 1.99 3.61
N PRO A 99 -0.71 2.35 4.37
CA PRO A 99 -2.06 1.98 4.01
C PRO A 99 -2.57 2.83 2.84
N LEU A 100 -3.09 2.16 1.81
CA LEU A 100 -3.98 2.80 0.84
C LEU A 100 -5.42 2.66 1.36
N VAL A 101 -5.85 3.67 2.10
CA VAL A 101 -7.19 3.70 2.69
C VAL A 101 -8.22 4.11 1.63
N LEU A 102 -9.12 3.19 1.30
CA LEU A 102 -10.24 3.40 0.39
C LEU A 102 -11.54 3.62 1.14
N ASP A 103 -12.51 4.28 0.52
CA ASP A 103 -13.85 4.47 1.07
C ASP A 103 -14.72 3.19 0.99
N GLU A 104 -15.99 3.32 1.38
CA GLU A 104 -16.97 2.23 1.36
C GLU A 104 -17.24 1.66 -0.06
N SER A 105 -16.94 2.45 -1.11
CA SER A 105 -17.05 2.05 -2.52
C SER A 105 -15.74 1.50 -3.08
N PHE A 106 -14.71 1.29 -2.25
CA PHE A 106 -13.36 0.89 -2.66
C PHE A 106 -12.68 1.91 -3.58
N GLN A 107 -12.91 3.19 -3.30
CA GLN A 107 -12.34 4.29 -4.07
C GLN A 107 -11.54 5.24 -3.20
N ARG A 108 -10.59 5.94 -3.83
CA ARG A 108 -9.84 7.04 -3.20
C ARG A 108 -9.43 8.04 -4.26
N ARG A 109 -9.43 9.32 -3.91
CA ARG A 109 -8.72 10.35 -4.67
C ARG A 109 -7.33 10.57 -4.07
N LEU A 110 -6.31 10.62 -4.92
CA LEU A 110 -4.92 10.93 -4.52
C LEU A 110 -4.35 11.97 -5.49
N GLY A 111 -4.39 13.24 -5.10
CA GLY A 111 -4.14 14.36 -6.01
C GLY A 111 -5.11 14.37 -7.20
N ASP A 112 -4.57 14.22 -8.41
CA ASP A 112 -5.34 14.19 -9.67
C ASP A 112 -5.69 12.77 -10.14
N TRP A 113 -5.47 11.75 -9.30
CA TRP A 113 -5.82 10.35 -9.59
C TRP A 113 -7.06 9.91 -8.82
N HIS A 114 -7.96 9.22 -9.50
CA HIS A 114 -9.01 8.41 -8.91
C HIS A 114 -8.59 6.95 -8.94
N ILE A 115 -8.46 6.36 -7.77
CA ILE A 115 -8.02 4.98 -7.56
C ILE A 115 -9.25 4.18 -7.19
N THR A 116 -9.49 3.07 -7.87
CA THR A 116 -10.51 2.08 -7.55
C THR A 116 -9.83 0.74 -7.32
N TYR A 117 -10.25 0.01 -6.30
CA TYR A 117 -9.81 -1.37 -6.10
C TYR A 117 -10.92 -2.35 -6.49
N GLU A 118 -10.59 -3.27 -7.39
CA GLU A 118 -11.45 -4.39 -7.76
C GLU A 118 -10.74 -5.70 -7.43
N ARG A 119 -11.39 -6.60 -6.66
CA ARG A 119 -10.77 -7.87 -6.25
C ARG A 119 -10.20 -8.70 -7.40
N GLN A 120 -10.85 -8.68 -8.57
CA GLN A 120 -10.43 -9.46 -9.73
C GLN A 120 -9.36 -8.77 -10.59
N ARG A 121 -9.24 -7.44 -10.51
CA ARG A 121 -8.37 -6.64 -11.40
C ARG A 121 -7.24 -5.91 -10.66
N GLY A 122 -7.30 -5.82 -9.34
CA GLY A 122 -6.37 -5.04 -8.53
C GLY A 122 -6.71 -3.55 -8.55
N LEU A 123 -5.67 -2.71 -8.57
CA LEU A 123 -5.81 -1.25 -8.63
C LEU A 123 -6.07 -0.78 -10.05
N LEU A 124 -7.14 0.00 -10.21
CA LEU A 124 -7.44 0.79 -11.40
C LEU A 124 -7.18 2.25 -11.07
N CYS A 125 -6.37 2.93 -11.86
CA CYS A 125 -5.96 4.31 -11.62
C CYS A 125 -6.30 5.16 -12.85
N GLU A 126 -7.18 6.14 -12.66
CA GLU A 126 -7.67 7.02 -13.72
C GLU A 126 -7.30 8.47 -13.41
N ARG A 127 -6.80 9.20 -14.40
CA ARG A 127 -6.47 10.61 -14.20
C ARG A 127 -7.74 11.45 -14.34
N VAL A 128 -8.10 12.15 -13.27
CA VAL A 128 -9.23 13.06 -13.27
C VAL A 128 -8.75 14.41 -13.80
N LYS A 129 -9.22 14.78 -15.00
CA LYS A 129 -9.00 16.14 -15.51
C LYS A 129 -9.78 17.11 -14.63
N ARG A 130 -9.10 18.17 -14.17
CA ARG A 130 -9.73 19.31 -13.51
C ARG A 130 -10.60 20.10 -14.48
#